data_AF-A0A9P8ZSL8-F1
#
_entry.id   AF-A0A9P8ZSL8-F1
#
_cell.length_a   1.000
_cell.length_b   1.000
_cell.length_c   1.000
_cell.angle_alpha   90.00
_cell.angle_beta   90.00
_cell.angle_gamma   90.00
#
_symmetry.space_group_name_H-M   'P 1'
#
loop_
_entity.id
_entity.type
_entity.pdbx_description
1 polymer ?
#
loop_
_entity_poly.entity_id
_entity_poly.type
_entity_poly.pdbx_seq_one_letter_code
_entity_poly.pdbx_strand_id
1 'polypeptide(L)'
;MRFSTSSIIALVAVLTPSLVAADDWRCNGDWADGGLRRVSFQFDGYCEDRYGQCFLDAIRGKGLTVHNWQAWDIGGGWWQVDLSTTAGLAWQVNNAIQDITGSWRGCWPNQ
;
A
#
# COMPACT_ATOMS: atom_id res chain seq x y z
N MET A 1 -1.33 -21.64 -51.75
CA MET A 1 -0.42 -20.88 -50.87
C MET A 1 -0.40 -21.57 -49.51
N ARG A 2 0.80 -21.87 -48.99
CA ARG A 2 1.01 -22.52 -47.68
C ARG A 2 0.92 -21.43 -46.61
N PHE A 3 -0.02 -21.57 -45.68
CA PHE A 3 0.06 -20.86 -44.41
C PHE A 3 0.25 -21.91 -43.32
N SER A 4 1.47 -21.92 -42.78
CA SER A 4 1.88 -22.76 -41.66
C SER A 4 1.20 -22.23 -40.40
N THR A 5 0.36 -23.03 -39.76
CA THR A 5 -0.35 -22.69 -38.50
C THR A 5 0.53 -22.83 -37.26
N SER A 6 1.85 -22.92 -37.43
CA SER A 6 2.80 -22.98 -36.32
C SER A 6 3.18 -21.57 -35.88
N SER A 7 2.34 -20.92 -35.08
CA SER A 7 2.77 -19.75 -34.30
C SER A 7 1.88 -19.48 -33.09
N ILE A 8 2.45 -19.85 -31.94
CA ILE A 8 2.37 -19.11 -30.67
C ILE A 8 1.00 -19.18 -29.97
N ILE A 9 0.77 -20.29 -29.28
CA ILE A 9 -0.02 -20.25 -28.04
C ILE A 9 0.90 -19.57 -27.01
N ALA A 10 0.83 -18.24 -26.95
CA ALA A 10 1.49 -17.48 -25.91
C ALA A 10 0.85 -17.86 -24.58
N LEU A 11 1.65 -18.55 -23.77
CA LEU A 11 1.42 -18.89 -22.39
C LEU A 11 1.16 -17.58 -21.60
N VAL A 12 -0.09 -17.13 -21.53
CA VAL A 12 -0.50 -16.20 -20.46
C VAL A 12 -0.73 -17.07 -19.24
N ALA A 13 0.39 -17.52 -18.65
CA ALA A 13 0.40 -17.88 -17.25
C ALA A 13 -0.04 -16.60 -16.54
N VAL A 14 -1.29 -16.60 -16.10
CA VAL A 14 -1.81 -15.64 -15.15
C VAL A 14 -0.91 -15.80 -13.93
N LEU A 15 0.12 -14.96 -13.84
CA LEU A 15 0.79 -14.64 -12.59
C LEU A 15 -0.26 -13.93 -11.75
N THR A 16 -1.19 -14.69 -11.17
CA THR A 16 -1.82 -14.25 -9.94
C THR A 16 -0.67 -14.20 -8.95
N PRO A 17 -0.19 -13.03 -8.49
CA PRO A 17 0.71 -13.00 -7.37
C PRO A 17 -0.02 -13.80 -6.27
N SER A 18 0.59 -14.93 -5.92
CA SER A 18 0.20 -15.75 -4.80
C SER A 18 -0.02 -14.81 -3.63
N LEU A 19 -1.21 -14.87 -3.04
CA LEU A 19 -1.53 -14.27 -1.74
C LEU A 19 -0.44 -14.74 -0.76
N VAL A 20 0.63 -13.97 -0.61
CA VAL A 20 1.68 -14.26 0.37
C VAL A 20 1.14 -13.76 1.69
N ALA A 21 0.41 -14.66 2.36
CA ALA A 21 -0.08 -14.45 3.70
C ALA A 21 1.10 -14.31 4.67
N ALA A 22 1.38 -13.06 5.03
CA ALA A 22 1.46 -12.61 6.41
C ALA A 22 0.59 -11.35 6.49
N ASP A 23 -0.37 -11.30 7.40
CA ASP A 23 -1.59 -10.47 7.27
C ASP A 23 -1.63 -9.35 8.32
N ASP A 24 -0.54 -8.62 8.57
CA ASP A 24 -0.52 -7.67 9.69
C ASP A 24 0.03 -6.28 9.33
N TRP A 25 -0.51 -5.26 10.00
CA TRP A 25 -0.06 -3.88 9.85
C TRP A 25 -0.09 -3.17 11.20
N ARG A 26 0.89 -2.34 11.46
CA ARG A 26 1.04 -1.63 12.74
C ARG A 26 1.12 -0.16 12.47
N CYS A 27 0.71 0.62 13.45
CA CYS A 27 0.87 2.05 13.34
C CYS A 27 1.98 2.55 14.23
N ASN A 28 2.78 3.47 13.70
CA ASN A 28 3.88 4.09 14.42
C ASN A 28 3.51 5.45 15.00
N GLY A 29 2.60 6.17 14.32
CA GLY A 29 2.10 7.47 14.75
C GLY A 29 2.09 8.49 13.63
N ASP A 30 1.85 9.75 14.01
CA ASP A 30 1.81 10.88 13.10
C ASP A 30 2.36 12.16 13.74
N TRP A 31 2.94 13.02 12.91
CA TRP A 31 3.51 14.29 13.33
C TRP A 31 3.29 15.39 12.29
N ALA A 32 3.42 16.64 12.71
CA ALA A 32 3.31 17.78 11.80
C ALA A 32 4.48 17.80 10.81
N ASP A 33 4.19 18.10 9.54
CA ASP A 33 5.18 18.21 8.46
C ASP A 33 4.90 19.49 7.68
N GLY A 34 5.23 20.63 8.29
CA GLY A 34 4.87 21.96 7.79
C GLY A 34 3.35 22.15 7.74
N GLY A 35 2.81 22.44 6.54
CA GLY A 35 1.37 22.53 6.29
C GLY A 35 0.66 21.18 6.09
N LEU A 36 1.41 20.08 6.16
CA LEU A 36 0.93 18.71 5.99
C LEU A 36 0.96 17.94 7.32
N ARG A 37 0.36 16.76 7.31
CA ARG A 37 0.48 15.76 8.37
C ARG A 37 1.24 14.56 7.83
N ARG A 38 2.35 14.21 8.46
CA ARG A 38 3.09 12.98 8.17
C ARG A 38 2.54 11.84 9.00
N VAL A 39 2.25 10.74 8.35
CA VAL A 39 1.73 9.51 8.95
C VAL A 39 2.70 8.36 8.68
N SER A 40 2.85 7.48 9.65
CA SER A 40 3.81 6.37 9.62
C SER A 40 3.19 5.07 10.10
N PHE A 41 3.35 4.01 9.32
CA PHE A 41 2.84 2.69 9.62
C PHE A 41 3.77 1.60 9.07
N GLN A 42 3.61 0.38 9.57
CA GLN A 42 4.31 -0.80 9.12
C GLN A 42 3.31 -1.81 8.57
N PHE A 43 3.76 -2.65 7.65
CA PHE A 43 2.97 -3.77 7.15
C PHE A 43 3.84 -4.99 6.89
N ASP A 44 3.23 -6.16 6.91
CA ASP A 44 3.78 -7.47 6.62
C ASP A 44 2.84 -8.14 5.61
N GLY A 45 3.39 -8.86 4.64
CA GLY A 45 2.76 -9.66 3.57
C GLY A 45 1.75 -9.01 2.62
N TYR A 46 1.00 -7.97 3.00
CA TYR A 46 -0.09 -7.42 2.18
C TYR A 46 0.35 -6.98 0.78
N CYS A 47 1.50 -6.30 0.68
CA CYS A 47 1.98 -5.67 -0.56
C CYS A 47 3.50 -5.57 -0.64
N GLU A 48 4.20 -6.56 -0.09
CA GLU A 48 5.66 -6.60 -0.08
C GLU A 48 6.24 -6.68 -1.50
N ASP A 49 5.63 -7.52 -2.35
CA ASP A 49 6.00 -7.73 -3.75
C ASP A 49 5.87 -6.45 -4.60
N ARG A 50 5.08 -5.49 -4.10
CA ARG A 50 4.86 -4.18 -4.72
C ARG A 50 5.41 -3.03 -3.91
N TYR A 51 6.29 -3.26 -2.93
CA TYR A 51 6.95 -2.20 -2.15
C TYR A 51 5.94 -1.20 -1.54
N GLY A 52 4.80 -1.70 -1.06
CA GLY A 52 3.72 -0.88 -0.50
C GLY A 52 2.90 -0.07 -1.51
N GLN A 53 3.11 -0.25 -2.82
CA GLN A 53 2.43 0.52 -3.87
C GLN A 53 0.90 0.41 -3.80
N CYS A 54 0.36 -0.73 -3.35
CA CYS A 54 -1.08 -0.88 -3.16
C CYS A 54 -1.65 0.16 -2.18
N PHE A 55 -0.92 0.47 -1.10
CA PHE A 55 -1.32 1.41 -0.07
C PHE A 55 -1.29 2.81 -0.67
N LEU A 56 -0.24 3.14 -1.42
CA LEU A 56 -0.17 4.40 -2.14
C LEU A 56 -1.35 4.58 -3.10
N ASP A 57 -1.70 3.55 -3.86
CA ASP A 57 -2.81 3.59 -4.82
C ASP A 57 -4.16 3.75 -4.11
N ALA A 58 -4.41 3.02 -3.02
CA ALA A 58 -5.64 3.13 -2.23
C ALA A 58 -5.78 4.49 -1.55
N ILE A 59 -4.69 5.02 -0.98
CA ILE A 59 -4.67 6.35 -0.33
C ILE A 59 -5.00 7.44 -1.35
N ARG A 60 -4.41 7.37 -2.55
CA ARG A 60 -4.76 8.28 -3.66
C ARG A 60 -6.20 8.09 -4.12
N GLY A 61 -6.70 6.85 -4.09
CA GLY A 61 -8.11 6.52 -4.37
C GLY A 61 -9.11 7.19 -3.41
N LYS A 62 -8.69 7.53 -2.18
CA LYS A 62 -9.49 8.35 -1.24
C LYS A 62 -9.46 9.85 -1.54
N GLY A 63 -8.83 10.26 -2.65
CA GLY A 63 -8.69 11.68 -3.04
C GLY A 63 -7.59 12.42 -2.28
N LEU A 64 -6.71 11.72 -1.56
CA LEU A 64 -5.59 12.33 -0.86
C LEU A 64 -4.44 12.63 -1.81
N THR A 65 -3.87 13.84 -1.70
CA THR A 65 -2.59 14.14 -2.33
C THR A 65 -1.46 13.63 -1.42
N VAL A 66 -0.68 12.68 -1.94
CA VAL A 66 0.40 12.04 -1.19
C VAL A 66 1.73 12.69 -1.53
N HIS A 67 2.43 13.16 -0.50
CA HIS A 67 3.78 13.71 -0.56
C HIS A 67 4.75 12.81 0.20
N ASN A 68 6.04 12.90 -0.13
CA ASN A 68 7.12 12.24 0.61
C ASN A 68 6.88 10.73 0.84
N TRP A 69 6.25 10.04 -0.12
CA TRP A 69 6.01 8.61 -0.02
C TRP A 69 7.34 7.86 0.05
N GLN A 70 7.49 7.07 1.10
CA GLN A 70 8.64 6.21 1.32
C GLN A 70 8.13 4.87 1.82
N ALA A 71 8.59 3.78 1.21
CA ALA A 71 8.32 2.43 1.64
C ALA A 71 9.62 1.63 1.56
N TRP A 72 10.03 1.00 2.66
CA TRP A 72 11.28 0.24 2.73
C TRP A 72 11.18 -0.95 3.67
N ASP A 73 11.93 -2.00 3.34
CA ASP A 73 12.04 -3.21 4.15
C ASP A 73 12.82 -2.90 5.44
N ILE A 74 12.28 -3.32 6.59
CA ILE A 74 12.93 -3.23 7.91
C ILE A 74 13.34 -4.60 8.45
N GLY A 75 13.18 -5.65 7.65
CA GLY A 75 13.59 -7.02 7.93
C GLY A 75 12.49 -7.85 8.60
N GLY A 76 12.60 -9.17 8.45
CA GLY A 76 11.69 -10.12 9.09
C GLY A 76 10.26 -10.12 8.54
N GLY A 77 10.08 -9.75 7.26
CA GLY A 77 8.77 -9.59 6.61
C GLY A 77 8.18 -8.19 6.77
N TRP A 78 8.71 -7.37 7.67
CA TRP A 78 8.12 -6.07 7.94
C TRP A 78 8.65 -4.99 7.00
N TRP A 79 7.72 -4.16 6.54
CA TRP A 79 7.95 -2.97 5.75
C TRP A 79 7.52 -1.75 6.52
N GLN A 80 8.28 -0.67 6.40
CA GLN A 80 7.99 0.64 6.95
C GLN A 80 7.48 1.55 5.85
N VAL A 81 6.40 2.27 6.12
CA VAL A 81 5.83 3.28 5.23
C VAL A 81 5.72 4.61 5.96
N ASP A 82 6.18 5.65 5.29
CA ASP A 82 5.97 7.05 5.66
C ASP A 82 5.38 7.82 4.50
N LEU A 83 4.44 8.71 4.79
CA LEU A 83 3.90 9.64 3.81
C LEU A 83 3.35 10.89 4.48
N SER A 84 3.28 11.98 3.72
CA SER A 84 2.65 13.22 4.14
C SER A 84 1.40 13.50 3.32
N THR A 85 0.32 13.94 3.98
CA THR A 85 -0.96 14.27 3.35
C THR A 85 -1.52 15.55 3.97
N THR A 86 -2.61 16.07 3.41
CA THR A 86 -3.29 17.27 3.92
C THR A 86 -3.67 17.10 5.40
N ALA A 87 -3.28 18.07 6.23
CA ALA A 87 -3.63 18.08 7.65
C ALA A 87 -5.15 18.08 7.84
N GLY A 88 -5.66 17.25 8.76
CA GLY A 88 -7.09 17.06 9.00
C GLY A 88 -7.76 15.97 8.14
N LEU A 89 -7.09 15.47 7.10
CA LEU A 89 -7.56 14.34 6.29
C LEU A 89 -6.75 13.06 6.52
N ALA A 90 -5.81 13.06 7.46
CA ALA A 90 -4.97 11.90 7.79
C ALA A 90 -5.78 10.64 8.16
N TRP A 91 -6.98 10.80 8.73
CA TRP A 91 -7.87 9.69 9.06
C TRP A 91 -8.30 8.87 7.83
N GLN A 92 -8.37 9.48 6.64
CA GLN A 92 -8.68 8.77 5.38
C GLN A 92 -7.60 7.75 5.00
N VAL A 93 -6.37 7.92 5.50
CA VAL A 93 -5.30 6.93 5.33
C VAL A 93 -5.67 5.64 6.06
N ASN A 94 -6.29 5.70 7.24
CA ASN A 94 -6.78 4.49 7.92
C ASN A 94 -7.85 3.78 7.09
N ASN A 95 -8.77 4.51 6.44
CA ASN A 95 -9.79 3.90 5.57
C ASN A 95 -9.14 3.19 4.39
N ALA A 96 -8.14 3.82 3.77
CA ALA A 96 -7.41 3.22 2.66
C ALA A 96 -6.64 1.96 3.07
N ILE A 97 -6.01 1.99 4.26
CA ILE A 97 -5.35 0.81 4.82
C ILE A 97 -6.38 -0.29 5.09
N GLN A 98 -7.53 0.02 5.69
CA GLN A 98 -8.60 -0.95 5.94
C GLN A 98 -9.11 -1.60 4.65
N ASP A 99 -9.24 -0.87 3.54
CA ASP A 99 -9.67 -1.44 2.26
C ASP A 99 -8.70 -2.51 1.74
N ILE A 100 -7.41 -2.41 2.10
CA ILE A 100 -6.37 -3.37 1.72
C ILE A 100 -6.27 -4.50 2.74
N THR A 101 -6.24 -4.16 4.03
CA THR A 101 -5.91 -5.10 5.11
C THR A 101 -7.14 -5.77 5.72
N GLY A 102 -8.33 -5.27 5.42
CA GLY A 102 -9.59 -5.68 6.06
C GLY A 102 -9.69 -5.31 7.54
N SER A 103 -8.69 -4.61 8.10
CA SER A 103 -8.62 -4.35 9.55
C SER A 103 -8.47 -2.86 9.88
N TRP A 104 -9.34 -2.40 10.78
CA TRP A 104 -9.29 -1.05 11.34
C TRP A 104 -8.57 -1.06 12.69
N ARG A 105 -7.51 -0.27 12.83
CA ARG A 105 -6.76 -0.11 14.11
C ARG A 105 -6.88 1.26 14.73
N GLY A 106 -7.47 2.20 13.99
CA GLY A 106 -7.79 3.50 14.52
C GLY A 106 -6.60 4.36 14.95
N CYS A 107 -5.59 4.50 14.09
CA CYS A 107 -4.30 5.01 14.56
C CYS A 107 -4.19 6.53 14.74
N TRP A 108 -4.77 7.32 13.84
CA TRP A 108 -4.51 8.76 13.79
C TRP A 108 -5.76 9.56 14.19
N PRO A 109 -5.59 10.72 14.84
CA PRO A 109 -6.67 11.48 15.47
C PRO A 109 -7.73 11.96 14.47
N ASN A 110 -8.92 12.26 15.01
CA ASN A 110 -10.18 12.54 14.30
C ASN A 110 -10.82 11.30 13.63
N GLN A 111 -10.86 10.21 14.39
CA GLN A 111 -11.58 8.96 14.08
C GLN A 111 -13.09 9.18 14.10
#